data_AF-A0A3C1G4I0-F1
#
_entry.id   AF-A0A3C1G4I0-F1
#
_cell.length_a   1.000
_cell.length_b   1.000
_cell.length_c   1.000
_cell.angle_alpha   90.00
_cell.angle_beta   90.00
_cell.angle_gamma   90.00
#
_symmetry.space_group_name_H-M   'P 1'
#
loop_
_entity.id
_entity.type
_entity.pdbx_description
1 polymer ?
#
loop_
_entity_poly.entity_id
_entity_poly.type
_entity_poly.pdbx_seq_one_letter_code
_entity_poly.pdbx_strand_id
1 'polypeptide(L)'
;MKTLLCTILLSVLLPLRASSAAEPSLIGENISGKFLFIAAADQHGADPGAPTKLSLDIVPPKFYLEWKLSPQDPGTVTGYEIVRSKDYRGPYHKIATVNKGIRHYEDSSIRPQVIYFYKVRAIAGDSYSPYSNAAVGDLPPH
;
A
#
# COMPACT_ATOMS: atom_id res chain seq x y z
N MET A 1 64.61 32.30 -27.98
CA MET A 1 64.62 31.91 -29.41
C MET A 1 63.63 30.78 -29.64
N LYS A 2 62.42 31.09 -30.12
CA LYS A 2 61.62 30.34 -31.12
C LYS A 2 60.16 30.82 -31.05
N THR A 3 59.88 31.71 -31.99
CA THR A 3 58.59 32.05 -32.58
C THR A 3 57.87 30.79 -33.06
N LEU A 4 56.52 30.78 -33.00
CA LEU A 4 55.58 30.49 -34.10
C LEU A 4 54.17 30.32 -33.50
N LEU A 5 53.24 31.23 -33.85
CA LEU A 5 52.04 30.98 -34.68
C LEU A 5 50.93 30.22 -33.91
N CYS A 6 49.63 30.43 -34.09
CA CYS A 6 48.79 31.19 -34.99
C CYS A 6 47.38 31.07 -34.37
N THR A 7 46.68 32.19 -34.17
CA THR A 7 45.36 32.40 -34.77
C THR A 7 44.20 31.44 -34.45
N ILE A 8 43.29 31.97 -33.62
CA ILE A 8 41.81 31.98 -33.79
C ILE A 8 41.07 30.64 -33.70
N LEU A 9 40.26 30.49 -32.64
CA LEU A 9 38.80 30.36 -32.83
C LEU A 9 38.03 30.92 -31.62
N LEU A 10 37.47 32.11 -31.83
CA LEU A 10 36.08 32.49 -31.55
C LEU A 10 35.50 32.22 -30.14
N SER A 11 35.61 33.25 -29.31
CA SER A 11 34.57 33.74 -28.37
C SER A 11 33.17 33.65 -29.04
N VAL A 12 32.06 33.19 -28.47
CA VAL A 12 31.30 33.74 -27.34
C VAL A 12 30.04 32.87 -27.21
N LEU A 13 29.70 32.40 -26.00
CA LEU A 13 28.37 32.65 -25.43
C LEU A 13 28.43 32.49 -23.90
N LEU A 14 28.11 33.62 -23.27
CA LEU A 14 28.20 33.99 -21.87
C LEU A 14 27.19 33.24 -20.97
N PRO A 15 27.18 33.43 -19.63
CA PRO A 15 27.26 32.33 -18.68
C PRO A 15 26.13 32.33 -17.63
N LEU A 16 26.35 31.57 -16.55
CA LEU A 16 25.76 31.66 -15.21
C LEU A 16 24.40 30.98 -14.99
N ARG A 17 24.48 29.77 -14.45
CA ARG A 17 23.93 29.60 -13.10
C ARG A 17 24.96 28.96 -12.19
N ALA A 18 25.43 29.76 -11.26
CA ALA A 18 26.27 29.35 -10.16
C ALA A 18 25.44 28.56 -9.12
N SER A 19 26.19 27.86 -8.27
CA SER A 19 25.80 27.22 -7.01
C SER A 19 25.24 25.81 -7.18
N SER A 20 25.94 24.74 -6.77
CA SER A 20 26.61 24.61 -5.48
C SER A 20 27.82 23.66 -5.55
N ALA A 21 28.93 24.20 -5.05
CA ALA A 21 30.19 23.64 -4.56
C ALA A 21 30.55 22.15 -4.77
N ALA A 22 31.82 22.00 -5.17
CA ALA A 22 32.63 20.80 -5.14
C ALA A 22 32.76 20.15 -3.75
N GLU A 23 32.81 18.81 -3.80
CA GLU A 23 33.56 17.80 -3.05
C GLU A 23 34.34 18.23 -1.78
N PRO A 24 34.38 17.39 -0.73
CA PRO A 24 35.49 16.43 -0.73
C PRO A 24 35.20 15.06 -0.09
N SER A 25 35.87 14.04 -0.60
CA SER A 25 36.05 12.74 0.04
C SER A 25 37.11 12.84 1.14
N LEU A 26 36.72 12.77 2.42
CA LEU A 26 37.66 12.57 3.53
C LEU A 26 37.21 11.41 4.42
N ILE A 27 38.17 10.50 4.61
CA ILE A 27 38.17 9.43 5.58
C ILE A 27 38.10 10.01 7.00
N GLY A 28 37.25 9.37 7.81
CA GLY A 28 37.19 9.29 9.27
C GLY A 28 37.81 10.38 10.15
N GLU A 29 37.00 10.90 11.07
CA GLU A 29 37.40 11.10 12.46
C GLU A 29 36.21 10.94 13.40
N ASN A 30 36.51 10.48 14.61
CA ASN A 30 35.62 9.79 15.52
C ASN A 30 34.97 10.75 16.53
N ILE A 31 33.83 10.31 17.09
CA ILE A 31 33.25 10.63 18.39
C ILE A 31 32.85 12.08 18.75
N SER A 32 31.56 12.38 18.60
CA SER A 32 30.73 12.79 19.75
C SER A 32 29.25 12.73 19.36
N GLY A 33 28.46 11.91 20.06
CA GLY A 33 27.01 11.90 19.91
C GLY A 33 26.47 11.23 18.64
N LYS A 34 27.23 10.34 18.00
CA LYS A 34 26.63 9.37 17.07
C LYS A 34 25.83 8.39 17.93
N PHE A 35 24.57 8.74 18.14
CA PHE A 35 23.54 7.78 18.48
C PHE A 35 23.73 6.63 17.49
N LEU A 36 24.32 5.55 17.99
CA LEU A 36 24.42 4.30 17.26
C LEU A 36 22.97 3.81 17.22
N PHE A 37 22.18 4.35 16.28
CA PHE A 37 21.06 3.60 15.77
C PHE A 37 21.69 2.42 15.04
N ILE A 38 22.09 1.39 15.80
CA ILE A 38 21.79 0.04 15.36
C ILE A 38 20.28 0.11 15.19
N ALA A 39 19.84 0.39 13.96
CA ALA A 39 18.58 -0.17 13.56
C ALA A 39 18.85 -1.67 13.72
N ALA A 40 18.39 -2.24 14.84
CA ALA A 40 17.92 -3.59 14.78
C ALA A 40 17.01 -3.54 13.56
N ALA A 41 17.42 -4.17 12.45
CA ALA A 41 16.47 -4.55 11.44
C ALA A 41 15.52 -5.44 12.21
N ASP A 42 14.45 -4.84 12.72
CA ASP A 42 13.44 -5.52 13.48
C ASP A 42 12.95 -6.59 12.52
N GLN A 43 13.32 -7.83 12.81
CA GLN A 43 12.74 -8.99 12.15
C GLN A 43 11.32 -9.17 12.71
N HIS A 44 10.53 -8.10 12.68
CA HIS A 44 9.10 -8.19 12.78
C HIS A 44 8.62 -8.38 11.36
N GLY A 45 8.35 -9.64 11.00
CA GLY A 45 7.74 -9.99 9.73
C GLY A 45 6.58 -9.03 9.46
N ALA A 46 6.74 -8.18 8.45
CA ALA A 46 5.93 -6.99 8.27
C ALA A 46 4.43 -7.32 8.33
N ASP A 47 3.71 -6.71 9.27
CA ASP A 47 2.27 -6.78 9.33
C ASP A 47 1.68 -6.50 7.94
N PRO A 48 0.68 -7.28 7.49
CA PRO A 48 0.18 -7.13 6.14
C PRO A 48 -0.51 -5.77 6.00
N GLY A 49 -0.30 -5.13 4.85
CA GLY A 49 -1.03 -3.92 4.47
C GLY A 49 -2.49 -4.24 4.18
N ALA A 50 -3.37 -3.25 4.39
CA ALA A 50 -4.79 -3.45 4.15
C ALA A 50 -5.11 -3.68 2.66
N PRO A 51 -6.10 -4.53 2.34
CA PRO A 51 -6.77 -4.49 1.05
C PRO A 51 -7.39 -3.11 0.83
N THR A 52 -7.53 -2.69 -0.42
CA THR A 52 -8.08 -1.37 -0.77
C THR A 52 -9.12 -1.48 -1.87
N LYS A 53 -9.84 -0.40 -2.16
CA LYS A 53 -10.84 -0.35 -3.24
C LYS A 53 -11.89 -1.47 -3.12
N LEU A 54 -12.36 -1.76 -1.91
CA LEU A 54 -13.50 -2.65 -1.73
C LEU A 54 -14.73 -2.02 -2.38
N SER A 55 -15.35 -2.72 -3.32
CA SER A 55 -16.61 -2.36 -3.97
C SER A 55 -17.61 -3.49 -3.83
N LEU A 56 -18.89 -3.15 -3.98
CA LEU A 56 -20.01 -4.07 -3.92
C LEU A 56 -20.92 -3.83 -5.11
N ASP A 57 -21.20 -4.89 -5.85
CA ASP A 57 -22.19 -4.93 -6.92
C ASP A 57 -23.40 -5.74 -6.47
N ILE A 58 -24.59 -5.22 -6.75
CA ILE A 58 -25.85 -5.88 -6.44
C ILE A 58 -26.25 -6.73 -7.64
N VAL A 59 -26.18 -8.06 -7.49
CA VAL A 59 -26.56 -9.03 -8.50
C VAL A 59 -27.65 -9.93 -7.90
N PRO A 60 -28.93 -9.50 -7.91
CA PRO A 60 -29.99 -10.17 -7.17
C PRO A 60 -30.07 -11.68 -7.46
N PRO A 61 -30.23 -12.53 -6.43
CA PRO A 61 -30.43 -12.22 -5.01
C PRO A 61 -29.11 -12.22 -4.20
N LYS A 62 -27.99 -11.80 -4.79
CA LYS A 62 -26.65 -11.86 -4.19
C LYS A 62 -25.95 -10.52 -4.22
N PHE A 63 -24.96 -10.37 -3.35
CA PHE A 63 -23.97 -9.31 -3.46
C PHE A 63 -22.63 -9.88 -3.91
N TYR A 64 -21.97 -9.18 -4.81
CA TYR A 64 -20.65 -9.53 -5.29
C TYR A 64 -19.66 -8.45 -4.86
N LEU A 65 -18.65 -8.87 -4.10
CA LEU A 65 -17.63 -7.99 -3.55
C LEU A 65 -16.35 -8.16 -4.35
N GLU A 66 -15.68 -7.04 -4.65
CA GLU A 66 -14.34 -7.03 -5.24
C GLU A 66 -13.43 -6.08 -4.47
N TRP A 67 -12.14 -6.41 -4.39
CA TRP A 67 -11.14 -5.54 -3.77
C TRP A 67 -9.80 -5.61 -4.49
N LYS A 68 -8.94 -4.64 -4.22
CA LYS A 68 -7.52 -4.72 -4.54
C LYS A 68 -6.78 -5.43 -3.40
N LEU A 69 -5.95 -6.40 -3.78
CA LEU A 69 -5.11 -7.19 -2.87
C LEU A 69 -4.20 -6.30 -2.01
N SER A 70 -3.75 -6.87 -0.89
CA SER A 70 -2.74 -6.27 -0.02
C SER A 70 -1.41 -6.09 -0.78
N PRO A 71 -0.61 -5.06 -0.47
CA PRO A 71 0.73 -4.89 -1.06
C PRO A 71 1.68 -6.08 -0.84
N GLN A 72 1.42 -6.90 0.17
CA GLN A 72 2.19 -8.11 0.52
C GLN A 72 1.64 -9.39 -0.14
N ASP A 73 0.78 -9.25 -1.15
CA ASP A 73 0.29 -10.36 -1.98
C ASP A 73 0.72 -10.16 -3.46
N PRO A 74 1.60 -11.03 -4.00
CA PRO A 74 2.11 -12.26 -3.38
C PRO A 74 3.21 -11.99 -2.35
N GLY A 75 3.27 -12.81 -1.29
CA GLY A 75 4.25 -12.66 -0.23
C GLY A 75 3.78 -13.33 1.06
N THR A 76 3.81 -12.58 2.16
CA THR A 76 3.45 -13.05 3.51
C THR A 76 1.94 -13.26 3.69
N VAL A 77 1.10 -12.70 2.81
CA VAL A 77 -0.36 -12.88 2.89
C VAL A 77 -0.73 -14.33 2.56
N THR A 78 -1.53 -14.90 3.45
CA THR A 78 -2.04 -16.27 3.40
C THR A 78 -3.52 -16.32 3.00
N GLY A 79 -4.27 -15.24 3.24
CA GLY A 79 -5.67 -15.13 2.85
C GLY A 79 -6.29 -13.78 3.21
N TYR A 80 -7.60 -13.70 3.02
CA TYR A 80 -8.40 -12.52 3.33
C TYR A 80 -9.62 -12.90 4.17
N GLU A 81 -9.87 -12.14 5.22
CA GLU A 81 -11.07 -12.25 6.04
C GLU A 81 -12.12 -11.24 5.57
N ILE A 82 -13.33 -11.73 5.31
CA ILE A 82 -14.48 -10.91 4.94
C ILE A 82 -15.41 -10.84 6.14
N VAL A 83 -15.71 -9.63 6.59
CA VAL A 83 -16.62 -9.37 7.69
C VAL A 83 -17.82 -8.55 7.23
N ARG A 84 -18.97 -8.79 7.86
CA ARG A 84 -20.25 -8.16 7.55
C ARG A 84 -20.95 -7.69 8.81
N SER A 85 -21.65 -6.56 8.72
CA SER A 85 -22.52 -6.02 9.76
C SER A 85 -23.84 -5.54 9.14
N LYS A 86 -24.89 -5.46 9.95
CA LYS A 86 -26.16 -4.78 9.62
C LYS A 86 -26.22 -3.33 10.14
N ASP A 87 -25.20 -2.91 10.88
CA ASP A 87 -25.02 -1.55 11.39
C ASP A 87 -23.63 -1.05 10.98
N TYR A 88 -23.53 0.19 10.53
CA TYR A 88 -22.28 0.80 10.11
C TYR A 88 -21.22 0.83 11.23
N ARG A 89 -21.63 0.92 12.49
CA ARG A 89 -20.76 0.89 13.67
C ARG A 89 -20.36 -0.52 14.10
N GLY A 90 -20.99 -1.54 13.52
CA GLY A 90 -20.85 -2.92 13.96
C GLY A 90 -21.91 -3.34 14.99
N PRO A 91 -21.80 -4.54 15.56
CA PRO A 91 -20.66 -5.45 15.45
C PRO A 91 -20.51 -6.07 14.06
N TYR A 92 -19.26 -6.22 13.62
CA TYR A 92 -18.94 -6.95 12.40
C TYR A 92 -18.65 -8.41 12.73
N HIS A 93 -19.19 -9.32 11.93
CA HIS A 93 -18.98 -10.76 12.06
C HIS A 93 -18.29 -11.30 10.82
N LYS A 94 -17.32 -12.20 11.01
CA LYS A 94 -16.72 -12.93 9.90
C LYS A 94 -17.78 -13.78 9.20
N ILE A 95 -17.86 -13.66 7.89
CA ILE A 95 -18.72 -14.50 7.05
C ILE A 95 -17.93 -15.46 6.17
N ALA A 96 -16.67 -15.12 5.86
CA ALA A 96 -15.82 -15.96 5.04
C ALA A 96 -14.33 -15.67 5.25
N THR A 97 -13.53 -16.64 4.84
CA THR A 97 -12.10 -16.48 4.59
C THR A 97 -11.82 -17.06 3.21
N VAL A 98 -11.08 -16.32 2.38
CA VAL A 98 -10.63 -16.78 1.06
C VAL A 98 -9.10 -16.88 1.04
N ASN A 99 -8.59 -17.76 0.17
CA ASN A 99 -7.15 -17.95 0.01
C ASN A 99 -6.47 -16.69 -0.56
N LYS A 100 -5.14 -16.58 -0.39
CA LYS A 100 -4.34 -15.52 -1.01
C LYS A 100 -4.57 -15.42 -2.52
N GLY A 101 -4.36 -14.24 -3.09
CA GLY A 101 -4.59 -13.95 -4.51
C GLY A 101 -6.07 -13.84 -4.91
N ILE A 102 -7.01 -14.31 -4.08
CA ILE A 102 -8.44 -14.12 -4.31
C ILE A 102 -8.83 -12.70 -3.95
N ARG A 103 -9.48 -12.02 -4.90
CA ARG A 103 -9.84 -10.61 -4.83
C ARG A 103 -11.34 -10.33 -4.88
N HIS A 104 -12.15 -11.37 -4.76
CA HIS A 104 -13.60 -11.28 -4.86
C HIS A 104 -14.29 -12.27 -3.91
N TYR A 105 -15.55 -12.00 -3.59
CA TYR A 105 -16.40 -12.88 -2.79
C TYR A 105 -17.88 -12.69 -3.16
N GLU A 106 -18.62 -13.79 -3.26
CA GLU A 106 -20.07 -13.78 -3.47
C GLU A 106 -20.78 -14.06 -2.15
N ASP A 107 -21.63 -13.13 -1.71
CA ASP A 107 -22.52 -13.31 -0.56
C ASP A 107 -23.94 -13.64 -1.01
N SER A 108 -24.30 -14.91 -0.91
CA SER A 108 -25.63 -15.44 -1.22
C SER A 108 -26.56 -15.51 -0.01
N SER A 109 -26.11 -15.05 1.16
CA SER A 109 -26.86 -15.13 2.43
C SER A 109 -27.63 -13.84 2.77
N ILE A 110 -27.80 -12.96 1.78
CA ILE A 110 -28.46 -11.66 1.95
C ILE A 110 -29.99 -11.80 2.00
N ARG A 111 -30.65 -10.84 2.65
CA ARG A 111 -32.12 -10.77 2.72
C ARG A 111 -32.58 -9.43 2.14
N PRO A 112 -33.74 -9.39 1.45
CA PRO A 112 -34.36 -8.13 1.01
C PRO A 112 -34.55 -7.17 2.16
N GLN A 113 -34.49 -5.87 1.87
CA GLN A 113 -34.75 -4.78 2.84
C GLN A 113 -33.79 -4.77 4.05
N VAL A 114 -32.62 -5.39 3.93
CA VAL A 114 -31.54 -5.32 4.93
C VAL A 114 -30.33 -4.63 4.32
N ILE A 115 -29.86 -3.58 4.99
CA ILE A 115 -28.59 -2.92 4.65
C ILE A 115 -27.45 -3.75 5.25
N TYR A 116 -26.46 -4.06 4.42
CA TYR A 116 -25.25 -4.76 4.84
C TYR A 116 -24.02 -3.89 4.59
N PHE A 117 -23.13 -3.89 5.57
CA PHE A 117 -21.84 -3.21 5.53
C PHE A 117 -20.73 -4.25 5.54
N TYR A 118 -19.75 -4.10 4.65
CA TYR A 118 -18.65 -5.05 4.48
C TYR A 118 -17.30 -4.37 4.67
N LYS A 119 -16.37 -5.14 5.20
CA LYS A 119 -14.94 -4.81 5.26
C LYS A 119 -14.13 -6.07 4.99
N VAL A 120 -12.95 -5.90 4.44
CA VAL A 120 -12.01 -7.00 4.18
C VAL A 120 -10.66 -6.66 4.80
N ARG A 121 -9.98 -7.65 5.38
CA ARG A 121 -8.59 -7.51 5.85
C ARG A 121 -7.74 -8.69 5.39
N ALA A 122 -6.45 -8.46 5.19
CA ALA A 122 -5.48 -9.50 4.86
C ALA A 122 -5.04 -10.25 6.12
N ILE A 123 -4.65 -11.51 5.94
CA ILE A 123 -4.17 -12.43 6.98
C ILE A 123 -2.75 -12.86 6.62
N ALA A 124 -1.80 -12.76 7.55
CA ALA A 124 -0.43 -13.23 7.39
C ALA A 124 -0.01 -14.00 8.65
N GLY A 125 -0.18 -15.32 8.65
CA GLY A 125 -0.01 -16.14 9.86
C GLY A 125 -1.02 -15.73 10.94
N ASP A 126 -0.52 -15.34 12.11
CA ASP A 126 -1.35 -14.86 13.22
C ASP A 126 -1.61 -13.35 13.18
N SER A 127 -1.00 -12.62 12.22
CA SER A 127 -1.19 -11.18 12.04
C SER A 127 -2.32 -10.87 11.06
N TYR A 128 -2.97 -9.73 11.30
CA TYR A 128 -4.03 -9.19 10.46
C TYR A 128 -3.72 -7.75 10.06
N SER A 129 -4.10 -7.38 8.84
CA SER A 129 -4.03 -5.99 8.42
C SER A 129 -5.14 -5.17 9.09
N PRO A 130 -5.06 -3.83 9.05
CA PRO A 130 -6.25 -3.00 9.13
C PRO A 130 -7.29 -3.41 8.09
N TYR A 131 -8.55 -3.06 8.33
CA TYR A 131 -9.61 -3.25 7.35
C TYR A 131 -9.48 -2.30 6.16
N SER A 132 -9.99 -2.73 5.02
CA SER A 132 -10.25 -1.91 3.84
C SER A 132 -11.20 -0.74 4.14
N ASN A 133 -11.43 0.10 3.13
CA ASN A 133 -12.65 0.92 3.09
C ASN A 133 -13.90 0.04 3.25
N ALA A 134 -14.98 0.62 3.78
CA ALA A 134 -16.25 -0.07 3.84
C ALA A 134 -16.94 -0.07 2.47
N ALA A 135 -17.68 -1.13 2.18
CA ALA A 135 -18.68 -1.18 1.13
C ALA A 135 -20.07 -1.40 1.74
N VAL A 136 -21.10 -0.88 1.09
CA VAL A 136 -22.49 -0.93 1.57
C VAL A 136 -23.42 -1.33 0.43
N GLY A 137 -24.43 -2.12 0.74
CA GLY A 137 -25.48 -2.47 -0.19
C GLY A 137 -26.75 -2.90 0.53
N ASP A 138 -27.88 -2.65 -0.10
CA ASP A 138 -29.21 -3.11 0.31
C ASP A 138 -29.94 -3.67 -0.90
N LEU A 139 -30.67 -4.78 -0.70
CA LEU A 139 -31.45 -5.38 -1.77
C LEU A 139 -32.86 -4.76 -1.75
N PRO A 140 -33.31 -4.12 -2.84
CA PRO A 140 -34.64 -3.52 -2.91
C PRO A 140 -35.75 -4.56 -2.64
N PRO A 141 -36.95 -4.11 -2.20
CA PRO A 141 -38.11 -4.99 -2.16
C PRO A 141 -38.44 -5.49 -3.58
N HIS A 142 -38.85 -6.75 -3.67
CA HIS A 142 -39.39 -7.36 -4.88
C HIS A 142 -40.87 -7.04 -5.05
#